data_AF-A0A9D3LX93-F1
#
_entry.id   AF-A0A9D3LX93-F1
#
_cell.length_a   1.000
_cell.length_b   1.000
_cell.length_c   1.000
_cell.angle_alpha   90.00
_cell.angle_beta   90.00
_cell.angle_gamma   90.00
#
_symmetry.space_group_name_H-M   'P 1'
#
loop_
_entity.id
_entity.type
_entity.pdbx_description
1 polymer ?
#
loop_
_entity_poly.entity_id
_entity_poly.type
_entity_poly.pdbx_seq_one_letter_code
_entity_poly.pdbx_strand_id
1 'polypeptide(L)'
;MINNIQSAYFKFLNQVICRASWVSIDKMSEINEALNDMENVKPKSAIMNVLLTKFERLPDTDKKLFAYGPIYLGMNGAFSGLIANSFFRRVLKVSQGWITSSLPMAVLPFLSTVALYQATISQPLLSGNLDCKACAEVRGALLGVVVGGLYPVALALPVNAGLASRYNTTPMPEKGKVLQFMVKITKPVLKKMSFVVVLQAICGYYLSSLQYRIYRKAVELPSSDSEDQEAID
;
A
#
# COMPACT_ATOMS: atom_id res chain seq x y z
N MET A 1 12.50 -14.03 36.90
CA MET A 1 12.76 -12.69 36.29
C MET A 1 12.36 -12.57 34.81
N ILE A 2 12.01 -13.66 34.12
CA ILE A 2 11.60 -13.69 32.70
C ILE A 2 10.12 -13.31 32.51
N ASN A 3 9.26 -13.58 33.51
CA ASN A 3 7.81 -13.33 33.43
C ASN A 3 7.44 -11.84 33.58
N ASN A 4 8.29 -11.03 34.21
CA ASN A 4 8.02 -9.60 34.41
C ASN A 4 8.30 -8.77 33.13
N ILE A 5 9.22 -9.25 32.29
CA ILE A 5 9.54 -8.63 31.00
C ILE A 5 8.47 -8.97 29.96
N GLN A 6 7.95 -10.21 29.93
CA GLN A 6 6.79 -10.59 29.10
C GLN A 6 5.53 -9.78 29.46
N SER A 7 5.27 -9.54 30.74
CA SER A 7 4.14 -8.70 31.20
C SER A 7 4.32 -7.23 30.83
N ALA A 8 5.54 -6.68 30.94
CA ALA A 8 5.83 -5.31 30.50
C ALA A 8 5.81 -5.16 28.97
N TYR A 9 6.23 -6.19 28.22
CA TYR A 9 6.14 -6.24 26.76
C TYR A 9 4.69 -6.34 26.31
N PHE A 10 3.84 -7.13 26.97
CA PHE A 10 2.41 -7.24 26.68
C PHE A 10 1.63 -5.99 27.12
N LYS A 11 2.04 -5.31 28.18
CA LYS A 11 1.46 -4.01 28.59
C LYS A 11 1.91 -2.87 27.68
N PHE A 12 3.16 -2.84 27.23
CA PHE A 12 3.65 -1.84 26.28
C PHE A 12 3.16 -2.13 24.85
N LEU A 13 3.05 -3.41 24.45
CA LEU A 13 2.29 -3.82 23.27
C LEU A 13 0.85 -3.38 23.44
N ASN A 14 0.13 -3.70 24.52
CA ASN A 14 -1.26 -3.24 24.68
C ASN A 14 -1.39 -1.72 24.79
N GLN A 15 -0.40 -0.96 25.26
CA GLN A 15 -0.51 0.50 25.38
C GLN A 15 -0.13 1.22 24.07
N VAL A 16 0.83 0.68 23.30
CA VAL A 16 1.21 1.16 21.96
C VAL A 16 0.28 0.60 20.89
N ILE A 17 -0.14 -0.66 20.99
CA ILE A 17 -1.24 -1.26 20.22
C ILE A 17 -2.54 -0.57 20.60
N CYS A 18 -2.86 -0.19 21.83
CA CYS A 18 -4.10 0.59 22.06
C CYS A 18 -4.01 2.02 21.52
N ARG A 19 -2.89 2.74 21.60
CA ARG A 19 -2.78 4.10 20.99
C ARG A 19 -2.62 4.08 19.46
N ALA A 20 -1.92 3.10 18.91
CA ALA A 20 -1.85 2.86 17.47
C ALA A 20 -3.11 2.16 16.94
N SER A 21 -3.85 1.46 17.81
CA SER A 21 -5.22 1.00 17.53
C SER A 21 -6.14 2.18 17.49
N TRP A 22 -6.04 3.23 18.31
CA TRP A 22 -6.93 4.39 18.12
C TRP A 22 -6.76 5.07 16.75
N VAL A 23 -5.54 5.20 16.23
CA VAL A 23 -5.30 5.73 14.85
C VAL A 23 -5.59 4.69 13.76
N SER A 24 -5.48 3.38 14.04
CA SER A 24 -5.89 2.29 13.13
C SER A 24 -7.38 1.94 13.22
N ILE A 25 -8.09 2.35 14.28
CA ILE A 25 -9.52 2.12 14.52
C ILE A 25 -10.32 3.18 13.76
N ASP A 26 -9.85 4.43 13.70
CA ASP A 26 -10.41 5.43 12.76
C ASP A 26 -10.26 4.97 11.31
N LYS A 27 -9.17 4.26 10.97
CA LYS A 27 -8.95 3.71 9.62
C LYS A 27 -9.62 2.36 9.36
N MET A 28 -9.94 1.59 10.41
CA MET A 28 -10.84 0.45 10.35
C MET A 28 -12.31 0.89 10.25
N SER A 29 -12.66 2.10 10.73
CA SER A 29 -13.96 2.73 10.50
C SER A 29 -14.17 3.04 9.02
N GLU A 30 -13.17 3.58 8.32
CA GLU A 30 -13.24 3.80 6.86
C GLU A 30 -13.34 2.47 6.06
N ILE A 31 -12.71 1.39 6.54
CA ILE A 31 -12.83 0.06 5.93
C ILE A 31 -14.20 -0.56 6.21
N ASN A 32 -14.77 -0.34 7.40
CA ASN A 32 -16.11 -0.83 7.76
C ASN A 32 -17.23 0.01 7.10
N GLU A 33 -16.98 1.29 6.84
CA GLU A 33 -17.83 2.17 6.04
C GLU A 33 -17.76 1.79 4.55
N ALA A 34 -16.60 1.38 4.03
CA ALA A 34 -16.45 0.77 2.71
C ALA A 34 -17.09 -0.64 2.60
N LEU A 35 -17.16 -1.40 3.70
CA LEU A 35 -17.92 -2.66 3.78
C LEU A 35 -19.44 -2.41 3.85
N ASN A 36 -19.90 -1.38 4.60
CA ASN A 36 -21.31 -0.97 4.63
C ASN A 36 -21.77 -0.36 3.28
N ASP A 37 -20.85 0.21 2.50
CA ASP A 37 -21.11 0.68 1.14
C ASP A 37 -21.31 -0.47 0.12
N MET A 38 -20.92 -1.71 0.45
CA MET A 38 -21.29 -2.89 -0.33
C MET A 38 -22.76 -3.31 -0.13
N GLU A 39 -23.43 -2.88 0.93
CA GLU A 39 -24.84 -3.19 1.16
C GLU A 39 -25.79 -2.27 0.39
N ASN A 40 -25.32 -1.11 -0.07
CA ASN A 40 -26.11 -0.15 -0.88
C ASN A 40 -25.89 -0.30 -2.40
N VAL A 41 -25.42 -1.47 -2.84
CA VAL A 41 -25.07 -1.83 -4.23
C VAL A 41 -26.31 -2.27 -5.00
N LYS A 42 -27.17 -1.32 -5.37
CA LYS A 42 -28.18 -1.57 -6.42
C LYS A 42 -28.05 -0.67 -7.67
N PRO A 43 -27.50 0.57 -7.60
CA PRO A 43 -27.22 1.36 -8.80
C PRO A 43 -25.76 1.28 -9.28
N LYS A 44 -24.77 1.10 -8.38
CA LYS A 44 -23.32 1.08 -8.73
C LYS A 44 -22.90 -0.17 -9.53
N SER A 45 -23.58 -1.30 -9.33
CA SER A 45 -23.28 -2.56 -10.04
C SER A 45 -23.67 -2.52 -11.51
N ALA A 46 -24.75 -1.83 -11.88
CA ALA A 46 -25.19 -1.75 -13.28
C ALA A 46 -24.16 -1.03 -14.17
N ILE A 47 -23.66 0.14 -13.74
CA ILE A 47 -22.64 0.92 -14.47
C ILE A 47 -21.32 0.15 -14.51
N MET A 48 -20.93 -0.46 -13.39
CA MET A 48 -19.74 -1.32 -13.29
C MET A 48 -19.81 -2.48 -14.28
N ASN A 49 -20.96 -3.17 -14.36
CA ASN A 49 -21.16 -4.30 -15.27
C ASN A 49 -21.05 -3.87 -16.73
N VAL A 50 -21.70 -2.76 -17.11
CA VAL A 50 -21.61 -2.20 -18.49
C VAL A 50 -20.16 -1.87 -18.84
N LEU A 51 -19.42 -1.23 -17.93
CA LEU A 51 -18.03 -0.89 -18.18
C LEU A 51 -17.12 -2.12 -18.19
N LEU A 52 -17.37 -3.12 -17.35
CA LEU A 52 -16.65 -4.40 -17.38
C LEU A 52 -16.86 -5.12 -18.71
N THR A 53 -18.08 -5.13 -19.27
CA THR A 53 -18.34 -5.68 -20.60
C THR A 53 -17.58 -4.93 -21.69
N LYS A 54 -17.51 -3.59 -21.61
CA LYS A 54 -16.64 -2.81 -22.52
C LYS A 54 -15.17 -3.17 -22.33
N PHE A 55 -14.72 -3.39 -21.09
CA PHE A 55 -13.37 -3.79 -20.76
C PHE A 55 -13.00 -5.17 -21.31
N GLU A 56 -13.95 -6.10 -21.31
CA GLU A 56 -13.81 -7.43 -21.92
C GLU A 56 -13.66 -7.39 -23.45
N ARG A 57 -14.05 -6.30 -24.11
CA ARG A 57 -13.83 -6.11 -25.55
C ARG A 57 -12.46 -5.52 -25.91
N LEU A 58 -11.69 -5.05 -24.94
CA LEU A 58 -10.35 -4.53 -25.23
C LEU A 58 -9.38 -5.62 -25.70
N PRO A 59 -8.30 -5.25 -26.41
CA PRO A 59 -7.22 -6.18 -26.70
C PRO A 59 -6.64 -6.76 -25.39
N ASP A 60 -6.31 -8.05 -25.42
CA ASP A 60 -5.87 -8.79 -24.23
C ASP A 60 -4.61 -8.20 -23.57
N THR A 61 -3.78 -7.50 -24.34
CA THR A 61 -2.61 -6.78 -23.84
C THR A 61 -3.01 -5.68 -22.85
N ASP A 62 -4.05 -4.89 -23.17
CA ASP A 62 -4.52 -3.79 -22.31
C ASP A 62 -5.23 -4.33 -21.06
N LYS A 63 -5.98 -5.44 -21.19
CA LYS A 63 -6.61 -6.13 -20.05
C LYS A 63 -5.58 -6.65 -19.05
N LYS A 64 -4.58 -7.38 -19.55
CA LYS A 64 -3.50 -7.93 -18.72
C LYS A 64 -2.75 -6.79 -18.03
N LEU A 65 -2.46 -5.71 -18.73
CA LEU A 65 -1.72 -4.58 -18.17
C LEU A 65 -2.48 -3.89 -17.03
N PHE A 66 -3.81 -3.77 -17.14
CA PHE A 66 -4.64 -3.26 -16.05
C PHE A 66 -4.70 -4.22 -14.85
N ALA A 67 -4.90 -5.51 -15.10
CA ALA A 67 -4.98 -6.53 -14.06
C ALA A 67 -3.65 -6.76 -13.31
N TYR A 68 -2.52 -6.72 -14.01
CA TYR A 68 -1.19 -6.90 -13.41
C TYR A 68 -0.61 -5.62 -12.81
N GLY A 69 -1.16 -4.44 -13.11
CA GLY A 69 -0.68 -3.16 -12.58
C GLY A 69 -0.52 -3.13 -11.05
N PRO A 70 -1.57 -3.45 -10.27
CA PRO A 70 -1.49 -3.49 -8.81
C PRO A 70 -0.41 -4.46 -8.30
N ILE A 71 -0.27 -5.62 -8.96
CA ILE A 71 0.74 -6.64 -8.60
C ILE A 71 2.16 -6.11 -8.84
N TYR A 72 2.39 -5.44 -9.98
CA TYR A 72 3.68 -4.83 -10.29
C TYR A 72 4.07 -3.76 -9.27
N LEU A 73 3.14 -2.87 -8.91
CA LEU A 73 3.38 -1.87 -7.87
C LEU A 73 3.58 -2.53 -6.49
N GLY A 74 2.83 -3.59 -6.19
CA GLY A 74 3.01 -4.39 -4.98
C GLY A 74 4.40 -5.00 -4.87
N MET A 75 4.94 -5.57 -5.95
CA MET A 75 6.31 -6.10 -5.98
C MET A 75 7.33 -4.99 -5.69
N ASN A 76 7.16 -3.80 -6.27
CA ASN A 76 7.99 -2.64 -5.95
C ASN A 76 7.89 -2.26 -4.46
N GLY A 77 6.69 -2.30 -3.88
CA GLY A 77 6.47 -2.10 -2.45
C GLY A 77 7.21 -3.14 -1.58
N ALA A 78 7.19 -4.41 -1.99
CA ALA A 78 7.91 -5.49 -1.33
C ALA A 78 9.43 -5.26 -1.34
N PHE A 79 9.99 -4.90 -2.51
CA PHE A 79 11.41 -4.56 -2.65
C PHE A 79 11.78 -3.37 -1.77
N SER A 80 10.95 -2.32 -1.74
CA SER A 80 11.16 -1.17 -0.87
C SER A 80 11.23 -1.57 0.60
N GLY A 81 10.33 -2.45 1.07
CA GLY A 81 10.38 -2.96 2.43
C GLY A 81 11.62 -3.79 2.76
N LEU A 82 12.08 -4.62 1.82
CA LEU A 82 13.35 -5.35 1.97
C LEU A 82 14.56 -4.42 2.04
N ILE A 83 14.60 -3.39 1.21
CA ILE A 83 15.66 -2.37 1.21
C ILE A 83 15.64 -1.59 2.53
N ALA A 84 14.46 -1.17 2.99
CA ALA A 84 14.28 -0.51 4.28
C ALA A 84 14.84 -1.38 5.41
N ASN A 85 14.46 -2.67 5.43
CA ASN A 85 14.93 -3.64 6.42
C ASN A 85 16.47 -3.78 6.40
N SER A 86 17.07 -3.86 5.21
CA SER A 86 18.53 -3.94 5.05
C SER A 86 19.25 -2.71 5.64
N PHE A 87 18.72 -1.51 5.41
CA PHE A 87 19.30 -0.30 5.99
C PHE A 87 19.19 -0.25 7.51
N PHE A 88 18.02 -0.56 8.08
CA PHE A 88 17.84 -0.58 9.54
C PHE A 88 18.71 -1.65 10.21
N ARG A 89 18.85 -2.83 9.62
CA ARG A 89 19.74 -3.89 10.14
C ARG A 89 21.21 -3.46 10.18
N ARG A 90 21.68 -2.72 9.16
CA ARG A 90 23.05 -2.16 9.15
C ARG A 90 23.25 -1.10 10.23
N VAL A 91 22.25 -0.24 10.47
CA VAL A 91 22.35 0.81 11.50
C VAL A 91 22.30 0.22 12.92
N LEU A 92 21.48 -0.80 13.15
CA LEU A 92 21.29 -1.44 14.47
C LEU A 92 22.20 -2.66 14.71
N LYS A 93 23.10 -2.96 13.77
CA LYS A 93 24.05 -4.09 13.80
C LYS A 93 23.39 -5.45 14.10
N VAL A 94 22.22 -5.70 13.52
CA VAL A 94 21.45 -6.95 13.74
C VAL A 94 21.74 -7.97 12.63
N SER A 95 22.58 -8.98 12.91
CA SER A 95 22.85 -10.07 11.96
C SER A 95 21.87 -11.24 12.06
N GLN A 96 21.25 -11.45 13.22
CA GLN A 96 20.33 -12.56 13.48
C GLN A 96 18.90 -12.28 12.95
N GLY A 97 18.15 -13.33 12.59
CA GLY A 97 16.74 -13.20 12.19
C GLY A 97 16.48 -12.63 10.79
N TRP A 98 17.35 -12.94 9.82
CA TRP A 98 17.24 -12.42 8.45
C TRP A 98 15.91 -12.78 7.76
N ILE A 99 15.44 -14.02 7.88
CA ILE A 99 14.16 -14.46 7.29
C ILE A 99 12.98 -13.88 8.07
N THR A 100 13.02 -13.95 9.40
CA THR A 100 11.91 -13.54 10.28
C THR A 100 11.58 -12.06 10.18
N SER A 101 12.58 -11.20 9.93
CA SER A 101 12.36 -9.77 9.69
C SER A 101 12.05 -9.46 8.22
N SER A 102 12.61 -10.19 7.25
CA SER A 102 12.43 -9.87 5.82
C SER A 102 11.07 -10.30 5.28
N LEU A 103 10.52 -11.42 5.76
CA LEU A 103 9.23 -11.93 5.31
C LEU A 103 8.06 -10.96 5.57
N PRO A 104 7.83 -10.44 6.80
CA PRO A 104 6.77 -9.45 7.03
C PRO A 104 7.04 -8.12 6.30
N MET A 105 8.31 -7.75 6.11
CA MET A 105 8.69 -6.54 5.38
C MET A 105 8.47 -6.63 3.88
N ALA A 106 8.38 -7.83 3.31
CA ALA A 106 8.03 -8.01 1.91
C ALA A 106 6.51 -8.18 1.74
N VAL A 107 5.91 -9.06 2.54
CA VAL A 107 4.51 -9.46 2.39
C VAL A 107 3.54 -8.34 2.78
N LEU A 108 3.79 -7.63 3.89
CA LEU A 108 2.86 -6.59 4.34
C LEU A 108 2.83 -5.39 3.39
N PRO A 109 3.98 -4.83 2.94
CA PRO A 109 3.97 -3.78 1.92
C PRO A 109 3.41 -4.24 0.57
N PHE A 110 3.65 -5.50 0.17
CA PHE A 110 3.07 -6.07 -1.04
C PHE A 110 1.53 -6.05 -1.00
N LEU A 111 0.95 -6.71 0.01
CA LEU A 111 -0.50 -6.86 0.12
C LEU A 111 -1.19 -5.52 0.34
N SER A 112 -0.62 -4.65 1.17
CA SER A 112 -1.18 -3.31 1.41
C SER A 112 -1.18 -2.46 0.14
N THR A 113 -0.11 -2.51 -0.66
CA THR A 113 -0.05 -1.79 -1.94
C THR A 113 -1.09 -2.30 -2.92
N VAL A 114 -1.21 -3.63 -3.09
CA VAL A 114 -2.21 -4.24 -3.98
C VAL A 114 -3.62 -3.85 -3.53
N ALA A 115 -3.95 -4.03 -2.25
CA ALA A 115 -5.29 -3.77 -1.73
C ALA A 115 -5.67 -2.28 -1.85
N LEU A 116 -4.79 -1.37 -1.43
CA LEU A 116 -5.05 0.07 -1.50
C LEU A 116 -5.15 0.56 -2.94
N TYR A 117 -4.28 0.07 -3.83
CA TYR A 117 -4.32 0.44 -5.25
C TYR A 117 -5.65 0.00 -5.88
N GLN A 118 -6.10 -1.23 -5.60
CA GLN A 118 -7.39 -1.72 -6.09
C GLN A 118 -8.56 -0.86 -5.57
N ALA A 119 -8.58 -0.55 -4.28
CA ALA A 119 -9.67 0.21 -3.66
C ALA A 119 -9.75 1.68 -4.10
N THR A 120 -8.62 2.33 -4.36
CA THR A 120 -8.55 3.79 -4.56
C THR A 120 -8.34 4.23 -6.00
N ILE A 121 -7.94 3.29 -6.88
CA ILE A 121 -7.70 3.54 -8.31
C ILE A 121 -8.57 2.58 -9.13
N SER A 122 -8.33 1.27 -9.07
CA SER A 122 -9.00 0.34 -9.99
C SER A 122 -10.53 0.32 -9.86
N GLN A 123 -11.05 0.24 -8.63
CA GLN A 123 -12.50 0.28 -8.37
C GLN A 123 -13.15 1.61 -8.80
N PRO A 124 -12.64 2.79 -8.42
CA PRO A 124 -13.25 4.05 -8.83
C PRO A 124 -13.12 4.30 -10.34
N LEU A 125 -12.06 3.85 -11.01
CA LEU A 125 -11.97 3.84 -12.48
C LEU A 125 -13.09 2.97 -13.07
N LEU A 126 -13.28 1.75 -12.57
CA LEU A 126 -14.29 0.84 -13.11
C LEU A 126 -15.73 1.28 -12.80
N SER A 127 -15.94 2.05 -11.75
CA SER A 127 -17.26 2.63 -11.43
C SER A 127 -17.58 3.90 -12.23
N GLY A 128 -16.63 4.44 -13.02
CA GLY A 128 -16.78 5.72 -13.70
C GLY A 128 -16.83 6.94 -12.77
N ASN A 129 -16.33 6.81 -11.54
CA ASN A 129 -16.27 7.91 -10.57
C ASN A 129 -14.93 8.67 -10.63
N LEU A 130 -14.01 8.25 -11.51
CA LEU A 130 -12.67 8.82 -11.64
C LEU A 130 -12.33 9.22 -13.08
N ASP A 131 -13.06 10.20 -13.61
CA ASP A 131 -12.92 10.68 -14.99
C ASP A 131 -11.81 11.71 -15.20
N CYS A 132 -11.06 12.07 -14.16
CA CYS A 132 -9.99 13.07 -14.26
C CYS A 132 -8.61 12.41 -14.30
N LYS A 133 -7.88 12.65 -15.40
CA LYS A 133 -6.49 12.21 -15.60
C LYS A 133 -5.57 12.60 -14.43
N ALA A 134 -5.61 13.87 -14.03
CA ALA A 134 -4.78 14.39 -12.95
C ALA A 134 -5.12 13.77 -11.59
N CYS A 135 -6.41 13.48 -11.33
CA CYS A 135 -6.82 12.82 -10.09
C CYS A 135 -6.28 11.39 -9.99
N ALA A 136 -6.33 10.62 -11.08
CA ALA A 136 -5.76 9.27 -11.11
C ALA A 136 -4.24 9.29 -10.91
N GLU A 137 -3.54 10.19 -11.61
CA GLU A 137 -2.09 10.37 -11.53
C GLU A 137 -1.61 10.77 -10.13
N VAL A 138 -2.26 11.76 -9.50
CA VAL A 138 -1.89 12.25 -8.16
C VAL A 138 -2.18 11.18 -7.10
N ARG A 139 -3.31 10.46 -7.20
CA ARG A 139 -3.62 9.34 -6.28
C ARG A 139 -2.58 8.22 -6.41
N GLY A 140 -2.20 7.87 -7.63
CA GLY A 140 -1.14 6.90 -7.91
C GLY A 140 0.20 7.26 -7.27
N ALA A 141 0.65 8.48 -7.50
CA ALA A 141 1.90 8.99 -6.94
C ALA A 141 1.86 9.02 -5.40
N LEU A 142 0.75 9.48 -4.82
CA LEU A 142 0.57 9.56 -3.38
C LEU A 142 0.59 8.18 -2.72
N LEU A 143 -0.10 7.19 -3.30
CA LEU A 143 -0.05 5.81 -2.82
C LEU A 143 1.35 5.22 -2.90
N GLY A 144 2.07 5.44 -4.00
CA GLY A 144 3.45 4.99 -4.13
C GLY A 144 4.36 5.55 -3.03
N VAL A 145 4.24 6.85 -2.74
CA VAL A 145 5.01 7.51 -1.67
C VAL A 145 4.62 7.00 -0.29
N VAL A 146 3.32 6.95 0.02
CA VAL A 146 2.83 6.60 1.36
C VAL A 146 3.02 5.11 1.64
N VAL A 147 2.53 4.25 0.75
CA VAL A 147 2.49 2.79 0.96
C VAL A 147 3.80 2.13 0.52
N GLY A 148 4.39 2.58 -0.58
CA GLY A 148 5.67 2.05 -1.08
C GLY A 148 6.90 2.69 -0.43
N GLY A 149 6.78 3.87 0.18
CA GLY A 149 7.92 4.63 0.71
C GLY A 149 7.93 4.80 2.23
N LEU A 150 6.90 5.45 2.77
CA LEU A 150 6.83 5.79 4.20
C LEU A 150 6.43 4.61 5.08
N TYR A 151 5.43 3.83 4.64
CA TYR A 151 4.91 2.69 5.38
C TYR A 151 6.00 1.64 5.70
N PRO A 152 6.86 1.21 4.77
CA PRO A 152 7.89 0.22 5.08
C PRO A 152 8.97 0.77 6.03
N VAL A 153 9.26 2.07 5.99
CA VAL A 153 10.18 2.71 6.95
C VAL A 153 9.58 2.72 8.36
N ALA A 154 8.29 3.09 8.46
CA ALA A 154 7.57 3.09 9.72
C ALA A 154 7.44 1.69 10.32
N LEU A 155 7.29 0.66 9.48
CA LEU A 155 7.17 -0.73 9.90
C LEU A 155 8.53 -1.36 10.24
N ALA A 156 9.59 -1.03 9.49
CA ALA A 156 10.94 -1.54 9.72
C ALA A 156 11.56 -1.06 11.04
N LEU A 157 11.21 0.15 11.49
CA LEU A 157 11.73 0.73 12.72
C LEU A 157 11.42 -0.10 13.98
N PRO A 158 10.15 -0.37 14.36
CA PRO A 158 9.83 -1.14 15.56
C PRO A 158 10.30 -2.60 15.46
N VAL A 159 10.24 -3.20 14.27
CA VAL A 159 10.69 -4.60 14.09
C VAL A 159 12.19 -4.72 14.33
N ASN A 160 13.01 -3.87 13.72
CA ASN A 160 14.46 -3.92 13.91
C ASN A 160 14.88 -3.46 15.31
N ALA A 161 14.19 -2.47 15.89
CA ALA A 161 14.42 -2.07 17.27
C ALA A 161 14.10 -3.19 18.28
N GLY A 162 13.00 -3.91 18.05
CA GLY A 162 12.63 -5.07 18.88
C GLY A 162 13.65 -6.20 18.79
N LEU A 163 14.16 -6.50 17.60
CA LEU A 163 15.25 -7.46 17.43
C LEU A 163 16.53 -7.00 18.14
N ALA A 164 16.90 -5.73 18.01
CA ALA A 164 18.08 -5.18 18.68
C ALA A 164 17.98 -5.30 20.21
N SER A 165 16.80 -5.06 20.78
CA SER A 165 16.53 -5.24 22.21
C SER A 165 16.57 -6.71 22.64
N ARG A 166 16.12 -7.64 21.79
CA ARG A 166 16.10 -9.07 22.12
C ARG A 166 17.49 -9.70 22.09
N TYR A 167 18.32 -9.28 21.14
CA TYR A 167 19.67 -9.81 20.94
C TYR A 167 20.76 -8.93 21.59
N ASN A 168 20.38 -7.89 22.35
CA ASN A 168 21.30 -6.94 22.99
C ASN A 168 22.40 -6.41 22.05
N THR A 169 22.07 -6.17 20.78
CA THR A 169 23.08 -5.76 19.76
C THR A 169 23.47 -4.30 19.86
N THR A 170 22.59 -3.46 20.42
CA THR A 170 22.80 -2.01 20.59
C THR A 170 22.29 -1.61 21.97
N PRO A 171 23.02 -0.77 22.73
CA PRO A 171 22.54 -0.25 24.01
C PRO A 171 21.24 0.53 23.79
N MET A 172 20.16 0.01 24.36
CA MET A 172 18.82 0.59 24.24
C MET A 172 18.74 1.87 25.10
N PRO A 173 18.12 2.96 24.61
CA PRO A 173 18.08 4.23 25.33
C PRO A 173 17.30 4.13 26.65
N GLU A 174 17.74 4.91 27.64
CA GLU A 174 17.09 5.05 28.93
C GLU A 174 15.65 5.60 28.79
N LYS A 175 14.77 5.20 29.72
CA LYS A 175 13.34 5.53 29.69
C LYS A 175 13.14 7.05 29.60
N GLY A 176 12.68 7.53 28.44
CA GLY A 176 12.47 8.96 28.15
C GLY A 176 13.15 9.47 26.88
N LYS A 177 14.22 8.82 26.39
CA LYS A 177 14.96 9.23 25.17
C LYS A 177 14.73 8.34 23.94
N VAL A 178 13.75 7.44 24.01
CA VAL A 178 13.43 6.48 22.94
C VAL A 178 13.07 7.19 21.63
N LEU A 179 12.24 8.24 21.68
CA LEU A 179 11.81 8.94 20.48
C LEU A 179 12.98 9.63 19.76
N GLN A 180 13.88 10.26 20.51
CA GLN A 180 15.08 10.89 19.96
C GLN A 180 16.00 9.86 19.30
N PHE A 181 16.16 8.69 19.92
CA PHE A 181 16.91 7.58 19.34
C PHE A 181 16.28 7.08 18.04
N MET A 182 14.96 6.90 18.01
CA MET A 182 14.24 6.50 16.79
C MET A 182 14.43 7.53 15.67
N VAL A 183 14.26 8.82 15.94
CA VAL A 183 14.47 9.88 14.94
C VAL A 183 15.93 9.90 14.46
N LYS A 184 16.89 9.71 15.37
CA LYS A 184 18.33 9.70 15.04
C LYS A 184 18.70 8.56 14.11
N ILE A 185 18.10 7.38 14.27
CA ILE A 185 18.32 6.21 13.40
C ILE A 185 17.54 6.34 12.09
N THR A 186 16.31 6.85 12.14
CA THR A 186 15.46 6.99 10.96
C THR A 186 15.98 8.07 9.99
N LYS A 187 16.57 9.17 10.46
CA LYS A 187 17.13 10.25 9.61
C LYS A 187 18.08 9.75 8.50
N PRO A 188 19.17 9.01 8.80
CA PRO A 188 20.07 8.53 7.77
C PRO A 188 19.43 7.48 6.85
N VAL A 189 18.45 6.71 7.35
CA VAL A 189 17.71 5.74 6.54
C VAL A 189 16.77 6.46 5.57
N LEU A 190 16.00 7.44 6.03
CA LEU A 190 15.13 8.27 5.19
C LEU A 190 15.93 8.99 4.10
N LYS A 191 17.12 9.51 4.42
CA LYS A 191 17.98 10.16 3.41
C LYS A 191 18.39 9.19 2.29
N LYS A 192 18.69 7.93 2.64
CA LYS A 192 19.02 6.88 1.64
C LYS A 192 17.79 6.38 0.89
N MET A 193 16.66 6.26 1.58
CA MET A 193 15.38 5.82 1.00
C MET A 193 14.71 6.89 0.15
N SER A 194 15.12 8.17 0.26
CA SER A 194 14.57 9.27 -0.55
C SER A 194 14.56 8.95 -2.05
N PHE A 195 15.65 8.34 -2.55
CA PHE A 195 15.71 7.88 -3.94
C PHE A 195 14.64 6.84 -4.28
N VAL A 196 14.44 5.86 -3.39
CA VAL A 196 13.40 4.82 -3.53
C VAL A 196 12.00 5.43 -3.49
N VAL A 197 11.77 6.40 -2.61
CA VAL A 197 10.48 7.11 -2.48
C VAL A 197 10.15 7.87 -3.77
N VAL A 198 11.12 8.58 -4.36
CA VAL A 198 10.93 9.27 -5.65
C VAL A 198 10.62 8.27 -6.76
N LEU A 199 11.32 7.13 -6.80
CA LEU A 199 11.04 6.08 -7.78
C LEU A 199 9.63 5.51 -7.61
N GLN A 200 9.18 5.27 -6.38
CA GLN A 200 7.81 4.82 -6.10
C GLN A 200 6.75 5.84 -6.53
N ALA A 201 7.03 7.14 -6.38
CA ALA A 201 6.15 8.21 -6.85
C ALA A 201 6.03 8.17 -8.39
N ILE A 202 7.16 8.05 -9.10
CA ILE A 202 7.20 7.98 -10.57
C ILE A 202 6.49 6.71 -11.06
N CYS A 203 6.76 5.56 -10.46
CA CYS A 203 6.12 4.29 -10.81
C CYS A 203 4.60 4.35 -10.57
N GLY A 204 4.17 4.88 -9.42
CA GLY A 204 2.74 5.05 -9.10
C GLY A 204 2.03 6.02 -10.05
N TYR A 205 2.67 7.14 -10.38
CA TYR A 205 2.19 8.10 -11.37
C TYR A 205 2.05 7.46 -12.77
N TYR A 206 3.12 6.82 -13.25
CA TYR A 206 3.18 6.22 -14.58
C TYR A 206 2.12 5.13 -14.73
N LEU A 207 2.04 4.20 -13.76
CA LEU A 207 1.08 3.11 -13.79
C LEU A 207 -0.37 3.63 -13.80
N SER A 208 -0.66 4.66 -13.01
CA SER A 208 -2.00 5.24 -12.93
C SER A 208 -2.38 5.98 -14.21
N SER A 209 -1.44 6.72 -14.82
CA SER A 209 -1.65 7.35 -16.14
C SER A 209 -1.96 6.31 -17.22
N LEU A 210 -1.30 5.15 -17.14
CA LEU A 210 -1.44 4.08 -18.10
C LEU A 210 -2.78 3.35 -17.93
N GLN A 211 -3.20 3.07 -16.69
CA GLN A 211 -4.53 2.52 -16.41
C GLN A 211 -5.65 3.47 -16.80
N TYR A 212 -5.49 4.78 -16.54
CA TYR A 212 -6.45 5.78 -16.97
C TYR A 212 -6.58 5.84 -18.50
N ARG A 213 -5.47 5.70 -19.24
CA ARG A 213 -5.50 5.63 -20.71
C ARG A 213 -6.26 4.41 -21.22
N ILE A 214 -6.08 3.25 -20.58
CA ILE A 214 -6.83 2.03 -20.91
C ILE A 214 -8.32 2.22 -20.62
N TYR A 215 -8.64 2.78 -19.45
CA TYR A 215 -10.01 3.11 -19.07
C TYR A 215 -10.69 4.03 -20.08
N ARG A 216 -10.01 5.11 -20.51
CA ARG A 216 -10.51 6.03 -21.53
C ARG A 216 -10.84 5.33 -22.86
N LYS A 217 -9.95 4.45 -23.34
CA LYS A 217 -10.24 3.63 -24.52
C LYS A 217 -11.48 2.75 -24.31
N ALA A 218 -11.64 2.18 -23.11
CA ALA A 218 -12.80 1.33 -22.80
C ALA A 218 -14.12 2.10 -22.78
N VAL A 219 -14.12 3.34 -22.29
CA VAL A 219 -15.31 4.20 -22.29
C VAL A 219 -15.69 4.61 -23.71
N GLU A 220 -14.71 4.90 -24.57
CA GLU A 220 -14.89 5.33 -25.96
C GLU A 220 -15.41 4.21 -26.88
N LEU A 221 -15.35 2.94 -26.47
CA LEU A 221 -15.97 1.84 -27.21
C LEU A 221 -17.50 1.99 -27.20
N PRO A 222 -18.17 1.82 -28.35
CA PRO A 222 -19.63 1.79 -28.40
C PRO A 222 -20.16 0.64 -27.52
N SER A 223 -21.24 0.91 -26.77
CA SER A 223 -22.00 -0.14 -26.08
C SER A 223 -22.69 -1.00 -27.12
N SER A 224 -22.73 -2.34 -26.94
CA SER A 224 -23.44 -3.25 -27.86
C SER A 224 -24.89 -2.87 -28.11
N ASP A 225 -25.50 -2.10 -27.21
CA ASP A 225 -26.86 -1.62 -27.35
C ASP A 225 -27.06 -0.75 -28.61
N SER A 226 -25.99 -0.20 -29.22
CA SER A 226 -26.07 0.51 -30.51
C SER A 226 -25.93 -0.40 -31.74
N GLU A 227 -25.38 -1.61 -31.61
CA GLU A 227 -25.32 -2.56 -32.75
C GLU A 227 -26.66 -3.28 -32.95
N ASP A 228 -27.46 -3.42 -31.89
CA ASP A 228 -28.82 -3.98 -31.99
C ASP A 228 -29.86 -2.94 -32.49
N GLN A 229 -29.51 -1.65 -32.51
CA GLN A 229 -30.42 -0.57 -32.94
C GLN A 229 -30.20 -0.17 -34.41
N GLU A 230 -29.04 -0.45 -35.02
CA GLU A 230 -28.77 -0.17 -36.44
C GLU A 230 -29.04 -1.40 -37.35
N ALA A 231 -29.37 -2.56 -36.76
CA ALA A 231 -29.88 -3.72 -37.48
C ALA A 231 -31.42 -3.73 -37.64
N ILE A 232 -32.09 -2.69 -37.15
CA ILE A 232 -33.54 -2.46 -37.28
C ILE A 232 -33.78 -0.99 -37.67
N ASP A 233 -33.23 -0.56 -38.81
CA ASP A 233 -33.75 0.55 -39.62
C ASP A 233 -33.40 0.32 -41.11
#